data_AF-A0A937QEC9-F1
#
_entry.id   AF-A0A937QEC9-F1
#
_cell.length_a   1.000
_cell.length_b   1.000
_cell.length_c   1.000
_cell.angle_alpha   90.00
_cell.angle_beta   90.00
_cell.angle_gamma   90.00
#
_symmetry.space_group_name_H-M   'P 1'
#
loop_
_entity.id
_entity.type
_entity.pdbx_description
1 polymer ?
#
loop_
_entity_poly.entity_id
_entity_poly.type
_entity_poly.pdbx_seq_one_letter_code
_entity_poly.pdbx_strand_id
1 'polypeptide(L)'
;MNPQQTEILRDIIHRMMARYMTIRPLGIDLGNSRKLIPALNCRVLNYGAARTLYQQRRPICRSLDAVTALGDSKKHCQQCLDRKHCTGQVRLELLFENSPYRLLLAYTSAKNFLLYTGKLAEQKLEIQTIDTKIIVVNRGSWGELLFLRADM
;
A
#
# COMPACT_ATOMS: atom_id res chain seq x y z
N MET A 1 -8.49 -29.17 7.00
CA MET A 1 -8.66 -28.00 6.11
C MET A 1 -7.55 -28.04 5.09
N ASN A 2 -7.85 -27.96 3.78
CA ASN A 2 -6.81 -28.02 2.74
C ASN A 2 -5.88 -26.78 2.88
N PRO A 3 -4.55 -26.91 2.73
CA PRO A 3 -3.60 -25.79 2.67
C PRO A 3 -4.11 -24.56 1.90
N GLN A 4 -4.75 -24.78 0.74
CA GLN A 4 -5.28 -23.72 -0.13
C GLN A 4 -6.46 -22.97 0.51
N GLN A 5 -7.33 -23.65 1.25
CA GLN A 5 -8.45 -23.02 1.98
C GLN A 5 -7.94 -22.20 3.17
N THR A 6 -6.88 -22.68 3.83
CA THR A 6 -6.21 -21.94 4.90
C THR A 6 -5.57 -20.67 4.39
N GLU A 7 -4.94 -20.71 3.22
CA GLU A 7 -4.31 -19.56 2.57
C GLU A 7 -5.34 -18.51 2.14
N ILE A 8 -6.44 -18.92 1.51
CA ILE A 8 -7.58 -18.05 1.17
C ILE A 8 -8.18 -17.38 2.41
N LEU A 9 -8.41 -18.15 3.49
CA LEU A 9 -8.97 -17.60 4.73
C LEU A 9 -7.99 -16.61 5.39
N ARG A 10 -6.69 -16.90 5.35
CA ARG A 10 -5.65 -16.01 5.87
C ARG A 10 -5.60 -14.71 5.08
N ASP A 11 -5.72 -14.77 3.76
CA ASP A 11 -5.80 -13.59 2.88
C ASP A 11 -7.04 -12.74 3.15
N ILE A 12 -8.20 -13.36 3.36
CA ILE A 12 -9.45 -12.66 3.72
C ILE A 12 -9.31 -11.96 5.07
N ILE A 13 -8.82 -12.66 6.09
CA ILE A 13 -8.58 -12.10 7.43
C ILE A 13 -7.55 -10.97 7.36
N HIS A 14 -6.46 -11.15 6.61
CA HIS A 14 -5.45 -10.13 6.39
C HIS A 14 -6.05 -8.87 5.78
N ARG A 15 -6.92 -8.99 4.77
CA ARG A 15 -7.58 -7.83 4.14
C ARG A 15 -8.53 -7.10 5.08
N MET A 16 -9.22 -7.83 5.96
CA MET A 16 -10.17 -7.28 6.95
C MET A 16 -9.48 -6.60 8.14
N MET A 17 -8.30 -7.07 8.55
CA MET A 17 -7.56 -6.56 9.71
C MET A 17 -6.39 -5.63 9.37
N ALA A 18 -6.07 -5.46 8.08
CA ALA A 18 -4.92 -4.66 7.65
C ALA A 18 -4.98 -3.23 8.19
N ARG A 19 -3.95 -2.87 8.97
CA ARG A 19 -3.77 -1.53 9.53
C ARG A 19 -3.11 -0.62 8.51
N TYR A 20 -3.47 0.65 8.47
CA TYR A 20 -2.81 1.60 7.59
C TYR A 20 -1.46 2.04 8.16
N MET A 21 -0.40 1.87 7.38
CA MET A 21 0.88 2.55 7.64
C MET A 21 0.77 4.02 7.21
N THR A 22 1.35 4.92 8.00
CA THR A 22 1.45 6.34 7.66
C THR A 22 2.90 6.71 7.41
N ILE A 23 3.17 7.41 6.30
CA ILE A 23 4.53 7.85 5.98
C ILE A 23 4.75 9.24 6.56
N ARG A 24 5.81 9.39 7.36
CA ARG A 24 6.29 10.66 7.88
C ARG A 24 7.70 10.94 7.34
N PRO A 25 8.18 12.20 7.35
CA PRO A 25 9.52 12.52 6.84
C PRO A 25 10.66 11.71 7.48
N LEU A 26 10.50 11.31 8.74
CA LEU A 26 11.52 10.59 9.51
C LEU A 26 11.29 9.07 9.57
N GLY A 27 10.24 8.55 8.94
CA GLY A 27 9.98 7.11 8.91
C GLY A 27 8.52 6.70 8.78
N ILE A 28 8.32 5.40 8.84
CA ILE A 28 7.04 4.72 8.74
C ILE A 28 6.43 4.63 10.14
N ASP A 29 5.22 5.15 10.28
CA ASP A 29 4.40 5.08 11.47
C ASP A 29 3.38 3.94 11.35
N LEU A 30 3.44 3.00 12.30
CA LEU A 30 2.56 1.83 12.35
C LEU A 30 1.29 2.05 13.19
N GLY A 31 1.11 3.23 13.80
CA GLY A 31 -0.07 3.58 14.60
C GLY A 31 -0.10 3.02 16.03
N ASN A 32 0.93 2.27 16.45
CA ASN A 32 0.96 1.53 17.72
C ASN A 32 1.87 2.19 18.79
N SER A 33 2.07 3.52 18.75
CA SER A 33 3.04 4.24 19.61
C SER A 33 4.50 3.76 19.49
N ARG A 34 4.82 3.01 18.43
CA ARG A 34 6.20 2.62 18.09
C ARG A 34 6.98 3.84 17.59
N LYS A 35 8.30 3.79 17.76
CA LYS A 35 9.20 4.76 17.10
C LYS A 35 9.02 4.67 15.58
N LEU A 36 9.21 5.80 14.89
CA LEU A 36 9.20 5.84 13.44
C LEU A 36 10.30 4.93 12.89
N ILE A 37 9.94 4.12 11.91
CA ILE A 37 10.83 3.12 11.31
C ILE A 37 11.36 3.71 9.99
N PRO A 38 12.65 4.11 9.90
CA PRO A 38 13.17 4.77 8.71
C PRO A 38 13.26 3.82 7.50
N ALA A 39 13.42 2.52 7.75
CA ALA A 39 13.39 1.48 6.74
C ALA A 39 12.87 0.17 7.34
N LEU A 40 12.12 -0.60 6.56
CA LEU A 40 11.66 -1.93 6.96
C LEU A 40 11.78 -2.93 5.81
N ASN A 41 11.98 -4.20 6.16
CA ASN A 41 11.93 -5.33 5.24
C ASN A 41 10.55 -5.97 5.36
N CYS A 42 9.83 -6.11 4.26
CA CYS A 42 8.49 -6.69 4.24
C CYS A 42 8.25 -7.51 2.97
N ARG A 43 7.24 -8.36 2.99
CA ARG A 43 6.72 -8.98 1.78
C ARG A 43 5.57 -8.16 1.21
N VAL A 44 5.59 -7.91 -0.09
CA VAL A 44 4.43 -7.32 -0.78
C VAL A 44 3.50 -8.47 -1.18
N LEU A 45 2.35 -8.57 -0.53
CA LEU A 45 1.37 -9.61 -0.83
C LEU A 45 0.58 -9.28 -2.10
N ASN A 46 0.23 -8.00 -2.26
CA ASN A 46 -0.55 -7.54 -3.39
C ASN A 46 -0.35 -6.03 -3.59
N TYR A 47 -0.61 -5.53 -4.80
CA TYR A 47 -0.69 -4.11 -5.06
C TYR A 47 -1.73 -3.82 -6.15
N GLY A 48 -2.23 -2.58 -6.18
CA GLY A 48 -3.22 -2.19 -7.18
C GLY A 48 -3.57 -0.72 -7.13
N ALA A 49 -4.43 -0.30 -8.06
CA ALA A 49 -4.95 1.05 -8.08
C ALA A 49 -5.87 1.30 -6.88
N ALA A 50 -5.79 2.50 -6.33
CA ALA A 50 -6.71 3.00 -5.31
C ALA A 50 -7.09 4.45 -5.62
N ARG A 51 -8.19 4.90 -5.03
CA ARG A 51 -8.65 6.28 -5.14
C ARG A 51 -9.11 6.78 -3.79
N THR A 52 -8.75 8.02 -3.47
CA THR A 52 -9.24 8.70 -2.27
C THR A 52 -9.76 10.08 -2.65
N LEU A 53 -10.98 10.40 -2.24
CA LEU A 53 -11.50 11.76 -2.26
C LEU A 53 -11.18 12.43 -0.93
N TYR A 54 -10.48 13.56 -0.99
CA TYR A 54 -10.16 14.36 0.18
C TYR A 54 -11.01 15.62 0.20
N GLN A 55 -11.56 15.94 1.36
CA GLN A 55 -12.18 17.23 1.64
C GLN A 55 -11.53 17.79 2.91
N GLN A 56 -11.06 19.04 2.87
CA GLN A 56 -10.34 19.66 3.98
C GLN A 56 -9.19 18.79 4.53
N ARG A 57 -8.42 18.17 3.62
CA ARG A 57 -7.30 17.25 3.93
C ARG A 57 -7.71 15.95 4.67
N ARG A 58 -9.01 15.66 4.78
CA ARG A 58 -9.52 14.42 5.38
C ARG A 58 -10.10 13.51 4.29
N PRO A 59 -9.84 12.19 4.36
CA PRO A 59 -10.40 11.23 3.41
C PRO A 59 -11.90 11.07 3.70
N ILE A 60 -12.76 11.44 2.76
CA ILE A 60 -14.23 11.31 2.88
C ILE A 60 -14.79 10.14 2.08
N CYS A 61 -14.05 9.65 1.08
CA CYS A 61 -14.37 8.45 0.33
C CYS A 61 -13.08 7.77 -0.10
N ARG A 62 -13.05 6.43 -0.05
CA ARG A 62 -11.91 5.62 -0.48
C ARG A 62 -12.39 4.47 -1.35
N SER A 63 -11.57 4.06 -2.29
CA SER A 63 -11.72 2.82 -3.05
C SER A 63 -10.35 2.16 -3.09
N LEU A 64 -10.29 0.89 -2.71
CA LEU A 64 -9.02 0.16 -2.65
C LEU A 64 -8.65 -0.53 -3.95
N ASP A 65 -9.60 -0.66 -4.87
CA ASP A 65 -9.44 -1.24 -6.21
C ASP A 65 -9.60 -0.19 -7.31
N ALA A 66 -9.88 1.07 -6.94
CA ALA A 66 -10.28 2.16 -7.82
C ALA A 66 -11.56 1.89 -8.63
N VAL A 67 -12.36 0.89 -8.23
CA VAL A 67 -13.60 0.47 -8.86
C VAL A 67 -14.79 0.73 -7.93
N THR A 68 -14.74 0.26 -6.69
CA THR A 68 -15.86 0.33 -5.75
C THR A 68 -15.47 1.06 -4.48
N ALA A 69 -16.36 1.92 -3.96
CA ALA A 69 -16.11 2.63 -2.72
C ALA A 69 -16.13 1.68 -1.51
N LEU A 70 -15.24 1.93 -0.55
CA LEU A 70 -15.28 1.28 0.76
C LEU A 70 -16.52 1.74 1.52
N GLY A 71 -17.25 0.77 2.07
CA GLY A 71 -18.46 1.02 2.87
C GLY A 71 -19.73 1.28 2.05
N ASP A 72 -19.62 1.41 0.72
CA ASP A 72 -20.78 1.55 -0.17
C ASP A 72 -20.52 0.81 -1.49
N SER A 73 -21.01 -0.44 -1.56
CA SER A 73 -20.84 -1.31 -2.72
C SER A 73 -21.61 -0.86 -3.97
N LYS A 74 -22.58 0.05 -3.83
CA LYS A 74 -23.35 0.60 -4.96
C LYS A 74 -22.64 1.78 -5.61
N LYS A 75 -21.70 2.41 -4.90
CA LYS A 75 -20.95 3.56 -5.41
C LYS A 75 -19.73 3.11 -6.21
N HIS A 76 -19.87 3.13 -7.53
CA HIS A 76 -18.80 2.84 -8.47
C HIS A 76 -18.00 4.07 -8.87
N CYS A 77 -16.68 3.98 -8.82
CA CYS A 77 -15.75 5.06 -9.15
C CYS A 77 -15.90 5.54 -10.59
N GLN A 78 -16.22 4.66 -11.54
CA GLN A 78 -16.37 5.01 -12.95
C GLN A 78 -17.53 5.97 -13.21
N GLN A 79 -18.62 5.84 -12.45
CA GLN A 79 -19.85 6.63 -12.58
C GLN A 79 -19.92 7.80 -11.58
N CYS A 80 -18.92 7.93 -10.70
CA CYS A 80 -18.90 8.96 -9.68
C CYS A 80 -18.61 10.35 -10.27
N LEU A 81 -19.49 11.32 -10.00
CA LEU A 81 -19.33 12.71 -10.45
C LEU A 81 -18.04 13.36 -9.91
N ASP A 82 -17.63 12.98 -8.70
CA ASP A 82 -16.41 13.48 -8.06
C ASP A 82 -15.12 12.78 -8.52
N ARG A 83 -15.20 11.81 -9.46
CA ARG A 83 -14.06 10.97 -9.86
C ARG A 83 -12.83 11.79 -10.28
N LYS A 84 -13.04 12.93 -10.95
CA LYS A 84 -11.97 13.85 -11.39
C LYS A 84 -11.27 14.57 -10.24
N HIS A 85 -11.91 14.66 -9.08
CA HIS A 85 -11.38 15.27 -7.85
C HIS A 85 -10.73 14.24 -6.93
N CYS A 86 -10.89 12.94 -7.20
CA CYS A 86 -10.22 11.88 -6.45
C CYS A 86 -8.72 11.83 -6.77
N THR A 87 -7.90 11.72 -5.73
CA THR A 87 -6.48 11.41 -5.87
C THR A 87 -6.31 9.93 -6.25
N GLY A 88 -5.69 9.67 -7.39
CA GLY A 88 -5.25 8.32 -7.77
C GLY A 88 -4.00 7.91 -6.97
N GLN A 89 -3.98 6.68 -6.48
CA GLN A 89 -2.92 6.15 -5.63
C GLN A 89 -2.60 4.69 -6.02
N VAL A 90 -1.45 4.20 -5.58
CA VAL A 90 -1.16 2.76 -5.56
C VAL A 90 -1.31 2.27 -4.13
N ARG A 91 -2.12 1.24 -3.93
CA ARG A 91 -2.27 0.52 -2.67
C ARG A 91 -1.30 -0.64 -2.65
N LEU A 92 -0.56 -0.80 -1.56
CA LEU A 92 0.19 -2.02 -1.24
C LEU A 92 -0.51 -2.75 -0.09
N GLU A 93 -0.57 -4.07 -0.19
CA GLU A 93 -0.86 -5.00 0.90
C GLU A 93 0.47 -5.66 1.29
N LEU A 94 0.88 -5.47 2.54
CA LEU A 94 2.20 -5.80 3.04
C LEU A 94 2.11 -6.78 4.21
N LEU A 95 3.10 -7.66 4.34
CA LEU A 95 3.35 -8.46 5.53
C LEU A 95 4.64 -7.99 6.18
N PHE A 96 4.56 -7.47 7.39
CA PHE A 96 5.70 -7.02 8.19
C PHE A 96 5.59 -7.58 9.61
N GLU A 97 6.65 -8.24 10.11
CA GLU A 97 6.63 -8.93 11.42
C GLU A 97 5.38 -9.82 11.60
N ASN A 98 5.04 -10.61 10.57
CA ASN A 98 3.85 -11.47 10.52
C ASN A 98 2.50 -10.73 10.70
N SER A 99 2.49 -9.41 10.58
CA SER A 99 1.29 -8.59 10.69
C SER A 99 0.93 -7.95 9.34
N PRO A 100 -0.35 -8.00 8.93
CA PRO A 100 -0.80 -7.41 7.67
C PRO A 100 -0.94 -5.89 7.80
N TYR A 101 -0.43 -5.18 6.82
CA TYR A 101 -0.54 -3.73 6.71
C TYR A 101 -0.98 -3.30 5.32
N ARG A 102 -1.62 -2.14 5.26
CA ARG A 102 -1.97 -1.46 4.02
C ARG A 102 -1.22 -0.15 3.94
N LEU A 103 -0.69 0.15 2.77
CA LEU A 103 0.01 1.40 2.51
C LEU A 103 -0.54 2.03 1.23
N LEU A 104 -0.95 3.29 1.31
CA LEU A 104 -1.38 4.07 0.14
C LEU A 104 -0.22 4.99 -0.26
N LEU A 105 0.32 4.76 -1.45
CA LEU A 105 1.46 5.51 -1.96
C LEU A 105 1.02 6.88 -2.47
N ALA A 106 1.77 7.90 -2.08
CA ALA A 106 1.75 9.20 -2.74
C ALA A 106 2.40 9.10 -4.14
N TYR A 107 2.17 10.09 -5.01
CA TYR A 107 2.57 10.05 -6.42
C TYR A 107 4.04 9.67 -6.65
N THR A 108 4.98 10.32 -5.97
CA THR A 108 6.42 10.06 -6.16
C THR A 108 6.82 8.66 -5.67
N SER A 109 6.33 8.25 -4.50
CA SER A 109 6.51 6.89 -3.98
C SER A 109 5.89 5.83 -4.90
N ALA A 110 4.72 6.11 -5.49
CA ALA A 110 4.07 5.22 -6.45
C ALA A 110 4.90 5.07 -7.73
N LYS A 111 5.47 6.16 -8.25
CA LYS A 111 6.42 6.11 -9.37
C LYS A 111 7.63 5.22 -9.03
N ASN A 112 8.24 5.42 -7.87
CA ASN A 112 9.41 4.63 -7.45
C ASN A 112 9.06 3.14 -7.31
N PHE A 113 7.88 2.83 -6.77
CA PHE A 113 7.38 1.47 -6.67
C PHE A 113 7.18 0.82 -8.05
N LEU A 114 6.56 1.53 -9.00
CA LEU A 114 6.32 0.99 -10.34
C LEU A 114 7.63 0.76 -11.11
N LEU A 115 8.62 1.64 -10.94
CA LEU A 115 9.96 1.43 -11.48
C LEU A 115 10.63 0.19 -10.86
N TYR A 116 10.48 0.00 -9.56
CA TYR A 116 10.97 -1.19 -8.87
C TYR A 116 10.31 -2.47 -9.41
N THR A 117 8.98 -2.50 -9.52
CA THR A 117 8.27 -3.66 -10.09
C THR A 117 8.66 -3.94 -11.54
N GLY A 118 8.94 -2.91 -12.34
CA GLY A 118 9.43 -3.06 -13.71
C GLY A 118 10.78 -3.78 -13.75
N LYS A 119 11.73 -3.38 -12.91
CA LYS A 119 13.04 -4.04 -12.79
C LYS A 119 12.93 -5.51 -12.35
N LEU A 120 12.00 -5.82 -11.45
CA LEU A 120 11.75 -7.21 -11.05
C LEU A 120 11.20 -8.03 -12.21
N ALA A 121 10.25 -7.47 -12.96
CA ALA A 121 9.68 -8.14 -14.13
C ALA A 121 10.74 -8.41 -15.21
N GLU A 122 11.66 -7.46 -15.46
CA GLU A 122 12.82 -7.66 -16.34
C GLU A 122 13.70 -8.84 -15.90
N GLN A 123 13.81 -9.06 -14.58
CA GLN A 123 14.53 -10.18 -13.96
C GLN A 123 13.67 -11.45 -13.83
N LYS A 124 12.42 -11.45 -14.31
CA LYS A 124 11.44 -12.54 -14.15
C LYS A 124 11.19 -12.92 -12.69
N LEU A 125 11.26 -11.93 -11.79
CA LEU A 125 10.96 -12.09 -10.37
C LEU A 125 9.56 -11.60 -10.06
N GLU A 126 8.81 -12.40 -9.31
CA GLU A 126 7.51 -12.01 -8.78
C GLU A 126 7.68 -11.26 -7.46
N ILE A 127 7.06 -10.09 -7.33
CA ILE A 127 7.23 -9.27 -6.12
C ILE A 127 6.73 -9.96 -4.85
N GLN A 128 5.79 -10.90 -4.98
CA GLN A 128 5.22 -11.67 -3.88
C GLN A 128 6.18 -12.72 -3.32
N THR A 129 7.18 -13.14 -4.11
CA THR A 129 8.12 -14.20 -3.73
C THR A 129 9.42 -13.66 -3.14
N ILE A 130 9.59 -12.34 -3.12
CA ILE A 130 10.78 -11.67 -2.62
C ILE A 130 10.46 -10.78 -1.40
N ASP A 131 11.46 -10.63 -0.53
CA ASP A 131 11.39 -9.62 0.52
C ASP A 131 11.87 -8.27 -0.05
N THR A 132 11.05 -7.24 0.18
CA THR A 132 11.28 -5.88 -0.28
C THR A 132 11.65 -4.99 0.90
N LYS A 133 12.75 -4.24 0.76
CA LYS A 133 13.13 -3.17 1.67
C LYS A 133 12.49 -1.86 1.23
N ILE A 134 11.68 -1.29 2.11
CA ILE A 134 11.08 0.04 1.95
C ILE A 134 11.88 1.03 2.78
N ILE A 135 12.37 2.09 2.16
CA ILE A 135 13.18 3.13 2.81
C ILE A 135 12.46 4.47 2.69
N VAL A 136 12.41 5.23 3.78
CA VAL A 136 11.91 6.60 3.80
C VAL A 136 13.04 7.59 3.55
N VAL A 137 12.87 8.42 2.53
CA VAL A 137 13.72 9.57 2.24
C VAL A 137 13.01 10.83 2.72
N ASN A 138 13.67 11.57 3.60
CA ASN A 138 13.16 12.84 4.13
C ASN A 138 13.19 13.92 3.02
N ARG A 139 12.03 14.45 2.65
CA ARG A 139 11.87 15.56 1.71
C ARG A 139 11.43 16.86 2.41
N GLY A 140 11.76 16.99 3.69
CA GLY A 140 11.34 18.10 4.56
C GLY A 140 9.96 17.85 5.13
N SER A 141 8.91 18.21 4.40
CA SER A 141 7.53 18.14 4.89
C SER A 141 6.82 16.81 4.61
N TRP A 142 7.39 15.94 3.78
CA TRP A 142 6.90 14.57 3.57
C TRP A 142 8.04 13.55 3.50
N GLY A 143 7.68 12.27 3.68
CA GLY A 143 8.57 11.15 3.40
C GLY A 143 8.26 10.57 2.03
N GLU A 144 9.30 10.43 1.20
CA GLU A 144 9.22 9.70 -0.06
C GLU A 144 9.70 8.25 0.17
N LEU A 145 9.11 7.28 -0.52
CA LEU A 145 9.51 5.88 -0.41
C LEU A 145 10.39 5.46 -1.57
N LEU A 146 11.47 4.76 -1.24
CA LEU A 146 12.28 3.96 -2.14
C LEU A 146 12.05 2.48 -1.87
N PHE A 147 12.19 1.67 -2.92
CA PHE A 147 11.96 0.24 -2.90
C PHE A 147 13.17 -0.47 -3.48
N LEU A 148 13.68 -1.44 -2.74
CA LEU A 148 14.83 -2.26 -3.09
C LEU A 148 14.53 -3.70 -2.70
N ARG A 149 15.26 -4.66 -3.28
CA ARG A 149 15.24 -6.03 -2.75
C ARG A 149 15.95 -6.04 -1.40
N ALA A 150 15.48 -6.84 -0.45
CA ALA A 150 16.04 -6.88 0.90
C ALA A 150 17.37 -7.65 0.99
N ASP A 151 17.71 -8.45 -0.02
CA ASP A 151 18.94 -9.21 -0.15
C ASP A 151 20.08 -8.44 -0.85
N MET A 152 19.83 -7.18 -1.22
CA MET A 152 20.80 -6.23 -1.76
C MET A 152 21.13 -5.13 -0.75
#